data_AF-A0A820IDI7-F1
#
_entry.id   AF-A0A820IDI7-F1
#
_cell.length_a   1.000
_cell.length_b   1.000
_cell.length_c   1.000
_cell.angle_alpha   90.00
_cell.angle_beta   90.00
_cell.angle_gamma   90.00
#
_symmetry.space_group_name_H-M   'P 1'
#
loop_
_entity.id
_entity.type
_entity.pdbx_description
1 polymer ?
#
loop_
_entity_poly.entity_id
_entity_poly.type
_entity_poly.pdbx_seq_one_letter_code
_entity_poly.pdbx_strand_id
1 'polypeptide(L)'
;MVINYVKYDVKEYLPQATILICTKCFGVGYFRKQCKQTDDTCKVCSERYPDIIKHNCSGIAKCLHCGGDHHSNDMKCKVVKQYRADLTKILLSYSNKSFNNNMFNNMFTSTSEFPPLPRPTKSTINDYKMLAGEQNRIMTKLDQILNSINNINDTIGDLVKRTEQIEDWINAKQKFDLKINNG
;
A
#
# COMPACT_ATOMS: atom_id res chain seq x y z
N MET A 1 37.46 0.19 -32.51
CA MET A 1 36.50 1.12 -31.85
C MET A 1 36.09 0.46 -30.54
N VAL A 2 36.58 0.97 -29.40
CA VAL A 2 36.36 0.34 -28.08
C VAL A 2 35.16 1.02 -27.45
N ILE A 3 34.07 0.27 -27.26
CA ILE A 3 32.86 0.76 -26.62
C ILE A 3 33.11 0.73 -25.10
N ASN A 4 33.25 1.91 -24.48
CA ASN A 4 33.33 2.06 -23.03
C ASN A 4 31.92 1.98 -22.44
N TYR A 5 31.64 0.95 -21.65
CA TYR A 5 30.41 0.85 -20.87
C TYR A 5 30.69 1.16 -19.40
N VAL A 6 29.99 2.18 -18.89
CA VAL A 6 29.98 2.54 -17.46
C VAL A 6 28.80 1.81 -16.83
N LYS A 7 29.06 1.05 -15.76
CA LYS A 7 28.01 0.41 -14.96
C LYS A 7 27.66 1.34 -13.80
N TYR A 8 26.37 1.56 -13.60
CA TYR A 8 25.84 2.31 -12.47
C TYR A 8 25.15 1.34 -11.50
N ASP A 9 25.44 1.48 -10.21
CA ASP A 9 24.67 0.85 -9.15
C ASP A 9 23.47 1.74 -8.83
N VAL A 10 22.29 1.35 -9.32
CA VAL A 10 21.04 2.09 -9.10
C VAL A 10 20.29 1.41 -7.96
N LYS A 11 20.14 2.12 -6.83
CA LYS A 11 19.35 1.66 -5.69
C LYS A 11 17.93 2.18 -5.78
N GLU A 12 16.97 1.34 -5.41
CA GLU A 12 15.56 1.71 -5.33
C GLU A 12 15.36 2.85 -4.32
N TYR A 13 14.63 3.88 -4.74
CA TYR A 13 14.25 4.98 -3.84
C TYR A 13 13.09 4.54 -2.95
N LEU A 14 13.37 4.38 -1.67
CA LEU A 14 12.35 4.04 -0.67
C LEU A 14 11.83 5.33 -0.01
N PRO A 15 10.55 5.69 -0.22
CA PRO A 15 9.99 6.89 0.38
C PRO A 15 9.95 6.77 1.91
N GLN A 16 10.16 7.89 2.60
CA GLN A 16 10.08 7.93 4.05
C GLN A 16 8.66 7.58 4.52
N ALA A 17 8.57 6.79 5.58
CA ALA A 17 7.29 6.40 6.16
C ALA A 17 6.45 7.64 6.55
N THR A 18 5.18 7.66 6.14
CA THR A 18 4.22 8.65 6.61
C THR A 18 3.86 8.33 8.05
N ILE A 19 3.93 9.34 8.93
CA ILE A 19 3.59 9.16 10.34
C ILE A 19 2.15 9.54 10.60
N LEU A 20 1.52 8.69 11.39
CA LEU A 20 0.22 8.98 11.95
C LEU A 20 0.37 9.97 13.11
N ILE A 21 -0.24 11.14 12.97
CA ILE A 21 -0.31 12.16 14.02
C ILE A 21 -1.77 12.40 14.36
N CYS A 22 -2.12 12.30 15.64
CA CYS A 22 -3.45 12.58 16.12
C CYS A 22 -3.80 14.06 15.95
N THR A 23 -4.91 14.38 15.28
CA THR A 23 -5.34 15.79 15.10
C THR A 23 -5.97 16.41 16.35
N LYS A 24 -6.14 15.62 17.43
CA LYS A 24 -6.66 16.09 18.72
C LYS A 24 -5.57 16.59 19.64
N CYS A 25 -4.57 15.74 19.85
CA CYS A 25 -3.51 15.98 20.83
C CYS A 25 -2.11 16.03 20.21
N PHE A 26 -1.99 15.93 18.89
CA PHE A 26 -0.71 15.93 18.15
C PHE A 26 0.30 14.84 18.57
N GLY A 27 -0.17 13.81 19.28
CA GLY A 27 0.61 12.61 19.57
C GLY A 27 0.88 11.76 18.34
N VAL A 28 2.01 11.06 18.33
CA VAL A 28 2.41 10.15 17.24
C VAL A 28 1.87 8.74 17.48
N GLY A 29 1.50 8.04 16.41
CA GLY A 29 1.25 6.59 16.42
C GLY A 29 -0.20 6.14 16.65
N TYR A 30 -1.18 7.05 16.72
CA TYR A 30 -2.60 6.66 16.86
C TYR A 30 -3.56 7.64 16.18
N PHE A 31 -4.75 7.13 15.83
CA PHE A 31 -5.81 7.94 15.23
C PHE A 31 -6.55 8.77 16.29
N ARG A 32 -7.21 9.86 15.87
CA ARG A 32 -8.06 10.68 16.76
C ARG A 32 -9.08 9.84 17.55
N LYS A 33 -9.64 8.81 16.94
CA LYS A 33 -10.62 7.91 17.57
C LYS A 33 -10.04 7.09 18.74
N GLN A 34 -8.74 6.85 18.73
CA GLN A 34 -8.02 6.11 19.78
C GLN A 34 -7.36 7.04 20.81
N CYS A 35 -7.55 8.35 20.65
CA CYS A 35 -7.01 9.33 21.57
C CYS A 35 -7.77 9.29 22.89
N LYS A 36 -7.06 9.03 23.99
CA LYS A 36 -7.63 9.04 25.35
C LYS A 36 -7.73 10.44 25.97
N GLN A 37 -7.13 11.45 25.32
CA GLN A 37 -7.13 12.82 25.85
C GLN A 37 -8.54 13.42 25.73
N THR A 38 -9.05 14.02 26.79
CA THR A 38 -10.33 14.73 26.81
C THR A 38 -10.22 16.08 26.11
N ASP A 39 -9.15 16.80 26.41
CA ASP A 39 -8.89 18.15 25.92
C ASP A 39 -8.24 18.13 24.54
N ASP A 40 -8.46 19.18 23.76
CA ASP A 40 -7.75 19.41 22.51
C ASP A 40 -6.41 20.10 22.82
N THR A 41 -5.39 19.87 22.00
CA THR A 41 -4.09 20.53 22.13
C THR A 41 -3.96 21.58 21.06
N CYS A 42 -3.42 22.74 21.39
CA CYS A 42 -3.13 23.77 20.40
C CYS A 42 -1.96 23.35 19.51
N LYS A 43 -2.13 23.46 18.18
CA LYS A 43 -1.08 23.14 17.20
C LYS A 43 0.15 24.05 17.33
N VAL A 44 -0.06 25.28 17.82
CA VAL A 44 0.98 26.32 17.88
C VAL A 44 1.69 26.28 19.21
N CYS A 45 1.00 26.50 20.33
CA CYS A 45 1.64 26.55 21.66
C CYS A 45 1.75 25.19 22.37
N SER A 46 1.17 24.11 21.81
CA SER A 46 1.18 22.76 22.41
C SER A 46 0.56 22.64 23.80
N GLU A 47 -0.23 23.62 24.22
CA GLU A 47 -1.00 23.59 25.48
C GLU A 47 -2.37 22.94 25.28
N ARG A 48 -2.92 22.40 26.38
CA ARG A 48 -4.18 21.65 26.38
C ARG A 48 -5.34 22.56 26.78
N TYR A 49 -6.44 22.48 26.04
CA TYR A 49 -7.64 23.27 26.23
C TYR A 49 -8.89 22.43 26.04
N PRO A 50 -9.90 22.56 26.91
CA PRO A 50 -11.16 21.84 26.77
C PRO A 50 -11.95 22.29 25.54
N ASP A 51 -11.84 23.56 25.16
CA ASP A 51 -12.45 24.13 23.96
C ASP A 51 -11.40 24.93 23.18
N ILE A 52 -10.94 24.37 22.05
CA ILE A 52 -9.93 24.99 21.20
C ILE A 52 -10.44 26.26 20.52
N ILE A 53 -11.77 26.44 20.40
CA ILE A 53 -12.37 27.61 19.74
C ILE A 53 -12.21 28.86 20.61
N LYS A 54 -12.22 28.69 21.93
CA LYS A 54 -12.06 29.77 22.93
C LYS A 54 -10.61 29.99 23.34
N HIS A 55 -9.67 29.24 22.74
CA HIS A 55 -8.27 29.32 23.11
C HIS A 55 -7.65 30.63 22.60
N ASN A 56 -7.12 31.44 23.53
CA ASN A 56 -6.25 32.56 23.20
C ASN A 56 -4.79 32.06 23.09
N CYS A 57 -4.32 31.88 21.86
CA CYS A 57 -3.00 31.33 21.59
C CYS A 57 -1.89 32.36 21.81
N SER A 58 -0.83 31.97 22.51
CA SER A 58 0.37 32.80 22.68
C SER A 58 1.12 33.08 21.37
N GLY A 59 0.82 32.36 20.29
CA GLY A 59 1.44 32.53 18.97
C GLY A 59 2.87 31.99 18.87
N ILE A 60 3.44 31.55 19.98
CA ILE A 60 4.79 30.99 20.05
C ILE A 60 4.73 29.51 19.66
N ALA A 61 5.36 29.16 18.54
CA ALA A 61 5.47 27.78 18.10
C ALA A 61 6.27 26.97 19.12
N LYS A 62 5.64 25.95 19.69
CA LYS A 62 6.25 25.04 20.65
C LYS A 62 5.94 23.61 20.27
N CYS A 63 6.94 22.75 20.25
CA CYS A 63 6.79 21.35 19.95
C CYS A 63 6.34 20.57 21.19
N LEU A 64 5.26 19.80 21.08
CA LEU A 64 4.74 18.95 22.16
C LEU A 64 5.75 17.86 22.58
N HIS A 65 6.57 17.39 21.64
CA HIS A 65 7.45 16.25 21.87
C HIS A 65 8.80 16.63 22.45
N CYS A 66 9.40 17.73 21.98
CA CYS A 66 10.76 18.13 22.37
C CYS A 66 10.84 19.52 23.00
N GLY A 67 9.72 20.25 23.08
CA GLY A 67 9.68 21.60 23.65
C GLY A 67 10.33 22.69 22.80
N GLY A 68 10.86 22.35 21.62
CA GLY A 68 11.54 23.29 20.72
C GLY A 68 10.61 24.27 20.00
N ASP A 69 11.22 25.22 19.29
CA ASP A 69 10.62 26.33 18.55
C ASP A 69 10.08 25.94 17.15
N HIS A 70 9.30 24.88 17.09
CA HIS A 70 8.70 24.37 15.85
C HIS A 70 7.41 23.61 16.13
N HIS A 71 6.63 23.28 15.09
CA HIS A 71 5.40 22.52 15.27
C HIS A 71 5.68 21.05 15.56
N SER A 72 4.79 20.40 16.32
CA SER A 72 4.91 18.99 16.70
C SER A 72 5.00 18.02 15.53
N ASN A 73 4.53 18.41 14.34
CA ASN A 73 4.59 17.60 13.12
C ASN A 73 5.79 17.93 12.20
N ASP A 74 6.60 18.94 12.54
CA ASP A 74 7.71 19.37 11.70
C ASP A 74 8.85 18.34 11.67
N MET A 75 9.53 18.27 10.52
CA MET A 75 10.73 17.44 10.33
C MET A 75 11.93 17.90 11.16
N LYS A 76 11.85 19.09 11.76
CA LYS A 76 12.85 19.61 12.71
C LYS A 76 12.77 18.92 14.07
N CYS A 77 11.63 18.29 14.40
CA CYS A 77 11.46 17.59 15.66
C CYS A 77 12.26 16.29 15.69
N LYS A 78 13.22 16.19 16.63
CA LYS A 78 14.07 14.99 16.79
C LYS A 78 13.24 13.73 17.06
N VAL A 79 12.18 13.84 17.86
CA VAL A 79 11.30 12.72 18.21
C VAL A 79 10.54 12.21 16.98
N VAL A 80 9.95 13.13 16.20
CA VAL A 80 9.26 12.78 14.94
C VAL A 80 10.22 12.17 13.94
N LYS A 81 11.43 12.74 13.81
CA LYS A 81 12.47 12.23 12.91
C LYS A 81 12.89 10.81 13.30
N GLN A 82 13.10 10.54 14.58
CA GLN A 82 13.43 9.20 15.08
C GLN A 82 12.28 8.21 14.82
N TYR A 83 11.05 8.59 15.17
CA TYR A 83 9.87 7.74 14.95
C TYR A 83 9.68 7.38 13.47
N ARG A 84 9.86 8.34 12.55
CA ARG A 84 9.87 8.10 11.10
C ARG A 84 10.98 7.13 10.69
N ALA A 85 12.19 7.34 11.20
CA ALA A 85 13.33 6.49 10.88
C ALA A 85 13.11 5.06 11.34
N ASP A 86 12.56 4.86 12.53
CA ASP A 86 12.30 3.52 13.08
C ASP A 86 11.17 2.81 12.32
N LEU A 87 10.09 3.50 11.97
CA LEU A 87 9.07 2.94 11.07
C LEU A 87 9.65 2.57 9.71
N THR A 88 10.52 3.41 9.15
CA THR A 88 11.17 3.12 7.87
C THR A 88 12.07 1.89 7.98
N LYS A 89 12.88 1.74 9.04
CA LYS A 89 13.69 0.54 9.29
C LYS A 89 12.83 -0.72 9.37
N ILE A 90 11.70 -0.64 10.07
CA ILE A 90 10.76 -1.75 10.20
C ILE A 90 10.24 -2.15 8.81
N LEU A 91 9.76 -1.20 8.01
CA LEU A 91 9.27 -1.47 6.65
C LEU A 91 10.35 -2.07 5.74
N LEU A 92 11.59 -1.56 5.81
CA LEU A 92 12.73 -2.11 5.07
C LEU A 92 13.14 -3.51 5.55
N SER A 93 12.98 -3.80 6.84
CA SER A 93 13.24 -5.14 7.37
C SER A 93 12.22 -6.16 6.89
N TYR A 94 10.98 -5.74 6.64
CA TYR A 94 9.92 -6.57 6.08
C TYR A 94 10.07 -6.77 4.57
N SER A 95 10.51 -5.77 3.80
CA SER A 95 10.71 -5.93 2.35
C SER A 95 11.81 -6.93 1.99
N ASN A 96 12.81 -7.10 2.87
CA ASN A 96 13.91 -8.05 2.69
C ASN A 96 13.58 -9.49 3.12
N LYS A 97 12.42 -9.72 3.74
CA LYS A 97 11.91 -11.07 4.03
C LYS A 97 10.83 -11.37 3.01
N SER A 98 11.05 -12.34 2.12
CA SER A 98 10.03 -12.83 1.20
C SER A 98 8.69 -12.94 1.91
N PHE A 99 7.69 -12.23 1.38
CA PHE A 99 6.33 -12.15 1.89
C PHE A 99 5.76 -13.56 2.04
N ASN A 100 5.75 -14.10 3.26
CA ASN A 100 4.85 -15.19 3.63
C ASN A 100 3.54 -14.54 4.06
N ASN A 101 2.53 -14.61 3.20
CA ASN A 101 1.19 -14.03 3.36
C ASN A 101 0.40 -14.50 4.62
N ASN A 102 1.00 -15.31 5.48
CA ASN A 102 0.35 -15.91 6.64
C ASN A 102 0.47 -15.10 7.95
N MET A 103 1.22 -13.98 7.97
CA MET A 103 1.48 -13.24 9.23
C MET A 103 0.54 -12.04 9.48
N PHE A 104 -0.26 -11.60 8.50
CA PHE A 104 -1.27 -10.54 8.72
C PHE A 104 -2.55 -11.03 9.41
N ASN A 105 -2.81 -12.34 9.42
CA ASN A 105 -4.02 -12.90 10.04
C ASN A 105 -3.91 -13.10 11.55
N ASN A 106 -2.70 -13.06 12.13
CA ASN A 106 -2.49 -13.38 13.54
C ASN A 106 -2.30 -12.16 14.46
N MET A 107 -2.37 -10.94 13.94
CA MET A 107 -2.28 -9.71 14.77
C MET A 107 -3.65 -9.18 15.23
N PHE A 108 -4.76 -9.82 14.85
CA PHE A 108 -6.13 -9.38 15.11
C PHE A 108 -6.99 -10.34 15.96
N THR A 109 -6.44 -11.42 16.53
CA THR A 109 -7.26 -12.48 17.17
C THR A 109 -7.40 -12.43 18.69
N SER A 110 -6.89 -11.41 19.39
CA SER A 110 -7.18 -11.23 20.82
C SER A 110 -8.44 -10.39 21.03
N THR A 111 -9.61 -11.01 20.84
CA THR A 111 -10.94 -10.35 20.91
C THR A 111 -11.59 -10.38 22.30
N SER A 112 -10.89 -10.82 23.35
CA SER A 112 -11.52 -11.00 24.68
C SER A 112 -11.63 -9.74 25.55
N GLU A 113 -11.13 -8.58 25.12
CA GLU A 113 -11.17 -7.33 25.93
C GLU A 113 -11.84 -6.13 25.23
N PHE A 114 -12.50 -6.34 24.08
CA PHE A 114 -13.16 -5.24 23.37
C PHE A 114 -14.62 -5.04 23.84
N PRO A 115 -15.04 -3.83 24.26
CA PRO A 115 -16.43 -3.56 24.55
C PRO A 115 -17.29 -3.71 23.28
N PRO A 116 -18.55 -4.17 23.41
CA PRO A 116 -19.40 -4.44 22.24
C PRO A 116 -19.63 -3.15 21.45
N LEU A 117 -19.42 -3.24 20.14
CA LEU A 117 -19.62 -2.12 19.22
C LEU A 117 -21.08 -1.65 19.24
N PRO A 118 -21.34 -0.34 19.11
CA PRO A 118 -22.70 0.19 18.98
C PRO A 118 -23.38 -0.40 17.75
N ARG A 119 -24.59 -0.92 17.92
CA ARG A 119 -25.38 -1.49 16.81
C ARG A 119 -25.83 -0.36 15.87
N PRO A 120 -25.67 -0.52 14.55
CA PRO A 120 -26.06 0.50 13.59
C PRO A 120 -27.58 0.74 13.61
N THR A 121 -27.98 2.01 13.63
CA THR A 121 -29.37 2.44 13.51
C THR A 121 -29.83 2.37 12.06
N LYS A 122 -31.14 2.22 11.85
CA LYS A 122 -31.75 1.84 10.56
C LYS A 122 -31.43 2.77 9.36
N SER A 123 -30.94 3.99 9.58
CA SER A 123 -30.57 4.91 8.49
C SER A 123 -29.27 4.53 7.80
N THR A 124 -28.31 3.88 8.49
CA THR A 124 -27.00 3.54 7.93
C THR A 124 -27.04 2.27 7.05
N ILE A 125 -28.07 1.43 7.20
CA ILE A 125 -28.19 0.14 6.49
C ILE A 125 -28.39 0.33 4.97
N ASN A 126 -29.03 1.43 4.55
CA ASN A 126 -29.27 1.70 3.14
C ASN A 126 -28.00 2.17 2.42
N ASP A 127 -27.14 2.94 3.09
CA ASP A 127 -25.87 3.42 2.52
C ASP A 127 -24.85 2.29 2.36
N TYR A 128 -24.79 1.33 3.30
CA TYR A 128 -23.91 0.16 3.18
C TYR A 128 -24.34 -0.82 2.07
N LYS A 129 -25.64 -0.91 1.75
CA LYS A 129 -26.13 -1.76 0.66
C LYS A 129 -25.73 -1.23 -0.73
N MET A 130 -25.62 0.08 -0.92
CA MET A 130 -25.12 0.67 -2.17
C MET A 130 -23.63 0.39 -2.38
N LEU A 131 -22.79 0.56 -1.35
CA LEU A 131 -21.36 0.28 -1.42
C LEU A 131 -21.04 -1.22 -1.59
N ALA A 132 -21.81 -2.11 -0.95
CA ALA A 132 -21.66 -3.55 -1.13
C ALA A 132 -22.08 -4.02 -2.55
N GLY A 133 -23.08 -3.38 -3.17
CA GLY A 133 -23.47 -3.65 -4.55
C GLY A 133 -22.37 -3.30 -5.56
N GLU A 134 -21.64 -2.22 -5.29
CA GLU A 134 -20.55 -1.76 -6.16
C GLU A 134 -19.29 -2.63 -6.03
N GLN A 135 -18.96 -3.09 -4.81
CA GLN A 135 -17.89 -4.07 -4.59
C GLN A 135 -18.18 -5.41 -5.29
N ASN A 136 -19.42 -5.90 -5.27
CA ASN A 136 -19.83 -7.10 -6.00
C ASN A 136 -19.73 -6.93 -7.53
N ARG A 137 -19.97 -5.71 -8.03
CA ARG A 137 -19.82 -5.39 -9.46
C ARG A 137 -18.35 -5.35 -9.90
N ILE A 138 -17.44 -4.93 -9.02
CA ILE A 138 -16.00 -4.94 -9.29
C ILE A 138 -15.50 -6.39 -9.28
N MET A 139 -15.90 -7.21 -8.31
CA MET A 139 -15.50 -8.62 -8.23
C MET A 139 -15.98 -9.42 -9.45
N THR A 140 -17.25 -9.26 -9.85
CA THR A 140 -17.77 -9.93 -11.07
C THR A 140 -17.04 -9.52 -12.34
N LYS A 141 -16.61 -8.26 -12.45
CA LYS A 141 -15.76 -7.80 -13.58
C LYS A 141 -14.36 -8.39 -13.53
N LEU A 142 -13.77 -8.55 -12.35
CA LEU A 142 -12.47 -9.20 -12.20
C LEU A 142 -12.53 -10.67 -12.63
N ASP A 143 -13.57 -11.40 -12.24
CA ASP A 143 -13.78 -12.79 -12.65
C ASP A 143 -13.97 -12.92 -14.17
N GLN A 144 -14.71 -11.99 -14.80
CA GLN A 144 -14.86 -11.94 -16.26
C GLN A 144 -13.54 -11.67 -16.98
N ILE A 145 -12.71 -10.78 -16.44
CA ILE A 145 -11.37 -10.49 -17.00
C ILE A 145 -10.47 -11.72 -16.86
N LEU A 146 -10.46 -12.39 -15.71
CA LEU A 146 -9.67 -13.60 -15.48
C LEU A 146 -10.05 -14.72 -16.46
N ASN A 147 -11.35 -14.95 -16.66
CA ASN A 147 -11.82 -15.95 -17.63
C ASN A 147 -11.43 -15.59 -19.06
N SER A 148 -11.47 -14.30 -19.40
CA SER A 148 -11.07 -13.82 -20.74
C SER A 148 -9.56 -14.00 -20.98
N ILE A 149 -8.73 -13.75 -19.96
CA ILE A 149 -7.28 -13.99 -20.03
C ILE A 149 -6.97 -15.47 -20.23
N ASN A 150 -7.67 -16.37 -19.52
CA ASN A 150 -7.48 -17.80 -19.69
C ASN A 150 -7.84 -18.27 -21.10
N ASN A 151 -8.98 -17.81 -21.64
CA ASN A 151 -9.37 -18.13 -23.02
C ASN A 151 -8.35 -17.62 -24.07
N ILE A 152 -7.76 -16.44 -23.83
CA ILE A 152 -6.70 -15.90 -24.70
C ILE A 152 -5.44 -16.77 -24.63
N ASN A 153 -5.05 -17.21 -23.43
CA ASN A 153 -3.89 -18.09 -23.28
C ASN A 153 -4.09 -19.43 -23.99
N ASP A 154 -5.29 -20.01 -23.90
CA ASP A 154 -5.62 -21.26 -24.59
C ASP A 154 -5.55 -21.09 -26.12
N THR A 155 -6.10 -19.99 -26.65
CA THR A 155 -6.04 -19.69 -28.09
C THR A 155 -4.62 -19.42 -28.57
N ILE A 156 -3.79 -18.74 -27.78
CA ILE A 156 -2.37 -18.56 -28.08
C ILE A 156 -1.66 -19.93 -28.11
N GLY A 157 -1.92 -20.80 -27.13
CA GLY A 157 -1.35 -22.14 -27.10
C GLY A 157 -1.70 -22.98 -28.33
N ASP A 158 -2.93 -22.89 -28.81
CA ASP A 158 -3.35 -23.58 -30.03
C ASP A 158 -2.72 -22.98 -31.30
N LEU A 159 -2.54 -21.66 -31.36
CA LEU A 159 -1.84 -21.01 -32.46
C LEU A 159 -0.36 -21.41 -32.51
N VAL A 160 0.31 -21.51 -31.36
CA VAL A 160 1.71 -21.96 -31.27
C VAL A 160 1.87 -23.38 -31.82
N LYS A 161 0.98 -24.31 -31.45
CA LYS A 161 0.99 -25.68 -32.00
C LYS A 161 0.80 -25.71 -33.51
N ARG A 162 -0.08 -24.85 -34.05
CA ARG A 162 -0.29 -24.74 -35.49
C ARG A 162 0.93 -24.19 -36.21
N THR A 163 1.63 -23.23 -35.62
CA THR A 163 2.87 -22.70 -36.21
C THR A 163 3.97 -23.76 -36.24
N GLU A 164 4.13 -24.56 -35.19
CA GLU A 164 5.09 -25.68 -35.17
C GLU A 164 4.79 -26.71 -36.27
N GLN A 165 3.52 -27.07 -36.46
CA GLN A 165 3.09 -28.00 -37.53
C GLN A 165 3.40 -27.45 -38.94
N ILE A 166 3.28 -26.14 -39.14
CA ILE A 166 3.62 -25.49 -40.41
C ILE A 166 5.13 -25.53 -40.65
N GLU A 167 5.93 -25.25 -39.62
CA GLU A 167 7.40 -25.32 -39.73
C GLU A 167 7.89 -26.73 -40.07
N ASP A 168 7.33 -27.75 -39.42
CA ASP A 168 7.61 -29.15 -39.72
C ASP A 168 7.25 -29.51 -41.16
N TRP A 169 6.10 -29.04 -41.65
CA TRP A 169 5.68 -29.24 -43.04
C TRP A 169 6.63 -28.55 -44.03
N ILE A 170 7.06 -27.32 -43.77
CA ILE A 170 8.03 -26.60 -44.62
C ILE A 170 9.36 -27.36 -44.68
N ASN A 171 9.87 -27.81 -43.53
CA ASN A 171 11.11 -28.56 -43.43
C ASN A 171 11.03 -29.90 -44.18
N ALA A 172 9.89 -30.60 -44.09
CA ALA A 172 9.66 -31.83 -44.82
C ALA A 172 9.60 -31.60 -46.34
N LYS A 173 8.94 -30.52 -46.77
CA LYS A 173 8.83 -30.14 -48.18
C LYS A 173 10.18 -29.79 -48.80
N GLN A 174 11.02 -29.01 -48.10
CA GLN A 174 12.39 -28.70 -48.54
C GLN A 174 13.27 -29.95 -48.68
N LYS A 175 13.17 -30.89 -47.72
CA LYS A 175 13.89 -32.18 -47.81
C LYS A 175 13.44 -33.03 -49.00
N PHE A 176 12.16 -32.97 -49.37
CA PHE A 176 11.63 -33.68 -50.52
C PHE A 176 12.12 -33.07 -51.84
N ASP A 177 12.07 -31.75 -51.98
CA ASP A 177 12.50 -31.05 -53.20
C ASP A 177 14.03 -31.18 -53.43
N LEU A 178 14.83 -31.22 -52.37
CA LEU A 178 16.27 -31.51 -52.43
C LEU A 178 16.61 -32.95 -52.89
N LYS A 179 15.71 -33.92 -52.65
CA LYS A 179 15.90 -35.30 -53.10
C LYS A 179 15.56 -35.47 -54.59
N ILE A 180 14.64 -34.67 -55.13
CA ILE A 180 14.26 -34.70 -56.55
C ILE A 180 15.34 -34.04 -57.43
N ASN A 181 15.99 -32.98 -56.95
CA ASN A 181 17.02 -32.27 -57.73
C ASN A 181 18.41 -32.94 -57.74
N ASN A 182 18.62 -33.99 -56.94
CA ASN A 182 19.91 -34.70 -56.80
C ASN A 182 19.86 -36.17 -57.27
N GLY A 183 18.79 -36.58 -57.97
CA GLY A 183 18.65 -37.89 -58.61
C GLY A 183 18.39 -37.73 -60.10
#